data_AF-A0A3G9IVL9-F1
#
_entry.id   AF-A0A3G9IVL9-F1
#
_cell.length_a   1.000
_cell.length_b   1.000
_cell.length_c   1.000
_cell.angle_alpha   90.00
_cell.angle_beta   90.00
_cell.angle_gamma   90.00
#
_symmetry.space_group_name_H-M   'P 1'
#
loop_
_entity.id
_entity.type
_entity.pdbx_description
1 polymer ?
#
loop_
_entity_poly.entity_id
_entity_poly.type
_entity_poly.pdbx_seq_one_letter_code
_entity_poly.pdbx_strand_id
1 'polypeptide(L)' 'MAGRSETVFVDRLTLVSAVAWLELEEPVFVDAGDCYWADFDARLIMIETANGATHRLRTKPAGPDSLR' A
#
# COMPACT_ATOMS: atom_id res chain seq x y z
N MET A 1 5.75 -13.98 -12.05
CA MET A 1 6.87 -13.03 -12.10
C MET A 1 6.75 -12.20 -10.83
N ALA A 2 7.80 -12.08 -10.01
CA ALA A 2 7.73 -11.23 -8.84
C ALA A 2 7.77 -9.78 -9.32
N GLY A 3 6.62 -9.12 -9.37
CA GLY A 3 6.55 -7.68 -9.60
C GLY A 3 7.46 -6.97 -8.60
N ARG A 4 8.16 -5.94 -9.07
CA ARG A 4 9.09 -5.15 -8.25
C ARG A 4 8.28 -4.35 -7.22
N SER A 5 8.01 -4.94 -6.06
CA SER A 5 7.40 -4.26 -4.91
C SER A 5 8.51 -3.61 -4.08
N GLU A 6 8.45 -2.29 -3.93
CA GLU A 6 9.24 -1.59 -2.91
C GLU A 6 8.48 -1.67 -1.59
N THR A 7 9.12 -2.27 -0.59
CA THR A 7 8.56 -2.40 0.77
C THR A 7 9.04 -1.25 1.64
N VAL A 8 8.09 -0.55 2.26
CA VAL A 8 8.37 0.52 3.20
C VAL A 8 8.14 0.02 4.62
N PHE A 9 9.21 0.03 5.43
CA PHE A 9 9.14 -0.25 6.85
C PHE A 9 8.85 1.04 7.63
N VAL A 10 7.90 0.95 8.55
CA VAL A 10 7.35 2.12 9.25
C VAL A 10 8.00 2.25 10.63
N ASP A 11 8.64 3.40 10.91
CA ASP A 11 9.28 3.67 12.20
C ASP A 11 8.37 4.36 13.22
N ARG A 12 7.23 4.90 12.76
CA ARG A 12 6.25 5.69 13.51
C ARG A 12 4.87 5.56 12.87
N LEU A 13 3.80 5.79 13.63
CA LEU A 13 2.44 5.84 13.07
C LEU A 13 2.38 6.70 11.81
N THR A 14 2.02 6.08 10.68
CA THR A 14 2.04 6.70 9.36
C THR A 14 0.66 6.61 8.71
N LEU A 15 0.14 7.74 8.25
CA LEU A 15 -1.07 7.76 7.41
C LEU A 15 -0.69 7.44 5.97
N VAL A 16 -1.19 6.34 5.44
CA VAL A 16 -1.02 5.94 4.04
C VAL A 16 -2.32 6.23 3.31
N SER A 17 -2.27 7.12 2.32
CA SER A 17 -3.37 7.40 1.39
C SER A 17 -3.08 6.92 -0.02
N ALA A 18 -1.81 6.79 -0.40
CA ALA A 18 -1.37 6.30 -1.70
C ALA A 18 -0.01 5.64 -1.59
N VAL A 19 0.26 4.68 -2.48
CA VAL A 19 1.57 4.07 -2.66
C VAL A 19 1.86 4.04 -4.16
N ALA A 20 2.89 4.77 -4.59
CA ALA A 20 3.14 5.08 -5.99
C ALA A 20 1.87 5.64 -6.68
N TRP A 21 1.39 5.01 -7.76
CA TRP A 21 0.19 5.40 -8.52
C TRP A 21 -1.09 4.65 -8.10
N LEU A 22 -1.10 4.05 -6.91
CA LEU A 22 -2.29 3.42 -6.34
C LEU A 22 -2.80 4.25 -5.16
N GLU A 23 -4.02 4.78 -5.27
CA GLU A 23 -4.68 5.51 -4.19
C GLU A 23 -5.64 4.59 -3.44
N LEU A 24 -5.65 4.68 -2.11
CA LEU A 24 -6.65 4.01 -1.29
C LEU A 24 -7.99 4.73 -1.39
N GLU A 25 -9.09 3.97 -1.31
CA GLU A 25 -10.43 4.58 -1.23
C GLU A 25 -10.61 5.38 0.06
N GLU A 26 -10.02 4.89 1.15
CA GLU A 26 -9.96 5.54 2.45
C GLU A 26 -8.53 5.41 2.98
N PRO A 27 -7.88 6.53 3.39
CA PRO A 27 -6.57 6.47 4.02
C PRO A 27 -6.57 5.61 5.27
N VAL A 28 -5.48 4.89 5.50
CA VAL A 28 -5.31 4.01 6.65
C VAL A 28 -4.07 4.39 7.45
N PHE A 29 -4.12 4.17 8.76
CA PHE A 29 -2.94 4.27 9.60
C PHE A 29 -2.19 2.93 9.60
N VAL A 30 -0.87 3.00 9.47
CA VAL A 30 0.06 1.89 9.61
C VAL A 30 0.91 2.15 10.85
N ASP A 31 0.96 1.19 11.76
CA ASP A 31 1.63 1.33 13.04
C ASP A 31 3.16 1.22 12.91
N ALA A 32 3.87 1.69 13.93
CA ALA A 32 5.31 1.52 14.00
C ALA A 32 5.69 0.04 14.10
N GLY A 33 6.64 -0.40 13.28
CA GLY A 33 7.07 -1.80 13.19
C GLY A 33 6.37 -2.60 12.09
N ASP A 34 5.27 -2.09 11.54
CA ASP A 34 4.61 -2.66 10.37
C ASP A 34 5.34 -2.25 9.08
N CYS A 35 4.94 -2.86 7.96
CA CYS A 35 5.39 -2.45 6.65
C CYS A 35 4.25 -2.49 5.62
N TYR A 36 4.42 -1.76 4.52
CA TYR A 36 3.46 -1.76 3.43
C TYR A 36 4.16 -1.75 2.06
N TRP A 37 3.47 -2.25 1.04
CA TRP A 37 3.93 -2.23 -0.35
C TRP A 37 2.76 -2.27 -1.33
N ALA A 38 3.01 -1.88 -2.58
CA ALA A 38 2.05 -2.01 -3.67
C ALA A 38 2.23 -3.34 -4.42
N ASP A 39 1.12 -4.03 -4.67
CA ASP A 39 1.00 -5.08 -5.68
C ASP A 39 0.33 -4.49 -6.92
N PHE A 40 1.13 -4.16 -7.94
CA PHE A 40 0.65 -3.49 -9.15
C PHE A 40 -0.16 -4.41 -10.06
N ASP A 41 0.15 -5.72 -10.06
CA ASP A 41 -0.58 -6.69 -10.89
C ASP A 41 -2.00 -6.89 -10.34
N ALA A 42 -2.12 -6.98 -9.01
CA ALA A 42 -3.41 -7.09 -8.33
C ALA A 42 -4.10 -5.74 -8.09
N ARG A 43 -3.40 -4.61 -8.26
CA ARG A 43 -3.84 -3.26 -7.88
C ARG A 43 -4.25 -3.18 -6.41
N LEU A 44 -3.38 -3.68 -5.54
CA LEU A 44 -3.60 -3.70 -4.09
C LEU A 44 -2.47 -2.95 -3.38
N ILE A 45 -2.80 -2.42 -2.22
CA ILE A 45 -1.81 -2.09 -1.20
C ILE A 45 -1.86 -3.20 -0.15
N MET A 46 -0.69 -3.74 0.17
CA MET A 46 -0.48 -4.78 1.14
C MET A 46 0.10 -4.14 2.40
N ILE A 47 -0.41 -4.53 3.57
CA ILE A 47 0.17 -4.17 4.88
C ILE A 47 0.50 -5.46 5.59
N GLU A 48 1.73 -5.59 6.06
CA GLU A 48 2.14 -6.65 6.96
C GLU A 48 2.46 -6.05 8.32
N THR A 49 1.76 -6.55 9.33
CA THR A 49 1.94 -6.12 10.71
C THR A 49 3.20 -6.75 11.31
N ALA A 50 3.74 -6.15 12.36
CA ALA A 50 4.89 -6.70 13.09
C ALA A 50 4.65 -8.12 13.65
N ASN A 51 3.39 -8.53 13.82
CA ASN A 51 3.01 -9.88 14.25
C ASN A 51 2.81 -10.88 13.09
N GLY A 52 3.06 -10.46 11.84
CA GLY A 52 2.99 -11.29 10.65
C GLY A 52 1.59 -11.43 10.04
N ALA A 53 0.61 -10.64 10.49
CA ALA A 53 -0.70 -10.58 9.84
C ALA A 53 -0.62 -9.73 8.55
N THR A 54 -1.29 -10.17 7.49
CA THR A 54 -1.31 -9.46 6.22
C THR A 54 -2.70 -8.95 5.87
N HIS A 55 -2.81 -7.66 5.63
CA HIS A 55 -4.02 -6.99 5.16
C HIS A 55 -3.89 -6.60 3.69
N ARG A 56 -4.99 -6.74 2.94
CA ARG A 56 -5.08 -6.39 1.52
C ARG A 56 -6.10 -5.28 1.35
N LEU A 57 -5.65 -4.13 0.86
CA LEU A 57 -6.48 -2.96 0.67
C LEU A 57 -6.70 -2.72 -0.82
N ARG A 58 -7.98 -2.51 -1.18
CA ARG A 58 -8.35 -2.16 -2.54
C ARG A 58 -7.90 -0.74 -2.86
N THR A 59 -7.49 -0.54 -4.10
CA THR A 59 -7.03 0.75 -4.57
C THR A 59 -7.83 1.20 -5.78
N LYS A 60 -7.84 2.51 -6.00
CA LYS A 60 -8.23 3.14 -7.24
C LYS A 60 -6.95 3.49 -8.01
N PRO A 61 -6.96 3.34 -9.35
CA PRO A 61 -5.84 3.81 -10.15
C PRO A 61 -5.71 5.33 -10.00
N ALA A 62 -4.50 5.80 -9.69
CA ALA A 62 -4.20 7.22 -9.55
C ALA A 62 -2.98 7.58 -10.38
N GLY A 63 -3.19 8.24 -11.51
CA GLY A 63 -2.11 8.63 -12.41
C GLY A 63 -2.62 9.40 -13.63
N PRO A 64 -1.75 9.89 -14.51
CA PRO A 64 -2.18 10.63 -15.70
C PRO A 64 -3.17 9.84 -16.59
N ASP A 65 -3.13 8.51 -16.53
CA ASP A 65 -4.05 7.61 -17.26
C ASP A 65 -5.39 7.35 -16.55
N SER A 66 -5.63 7.87 -15.33
CA SER A 66 -6.92 7.75 -14.64
C SER A 66 -7.94 8.82 -15.06
N LEU A 67 -7.56 9.74 -15.93
CA LEU A 67 -8.47 10.65 -16.64
C LEU A 67 -9.12 9.90 -17.82
N ARG A 68 -10.28 9.27 -17.60
CA ARG A 68 -11.19 8.84 -18.67
C ARG A 68 -12.63 9.19 -18.34
#